data_AF-A0A7C7YCR1-F1
#
_entry.id   AF-A0A7C7YCR1-F1
#
_cell.length_a   1.000
_cell.length_b   1.000
_cell.length_c   1.000
_cell.angle_alpha   90.00
_cell.angle_beta   90.00
_cell.angle_gamma   90.00
#
_symmetry.space_group_name_H-M   'P 1'
#
loop_
_entity.id
_entity.type
_entity.pdbx_description
1 polymer ?
#
loop_
_entity_poly.entity_id
_entity_poly.type
_entity_poly.pdbx_seq_one_letter_code
_entity_poly.pdbx_strand_id
1 'polypeptide(L)'
;MVKPLSLLVLIAALTACEGLYDDDGIPAIRTRADVIAYNATVTAENDKLVCTREQVIGTNIRQLVCLTAAQRAIIQEQAQADAGFLNRTLDIGAGGNIAQ
;
A
#
# COMPACT_ATOMS: atom_id res chain seq x y z
N MET A 1 -15.92 -11.94 39.21
CA MET A 1 -17.18 -12.62 38.85
C MET A 1 -17.77 -11.90 37.64
N VAL A 2 -17.39 -12.32 36.44
CA VAL A 2 -17.86 -11.72 35.18
C VAL A 2 -19.33 -12.05 35.00
N LYS A 3 -20.18 -11.04 34.78
CA LYS A 3 -21.60 -11.23 34.50
C LYS A 3 -21.73 -11.90 33.13
N PRO A 4 -22.49 -13.00 33.00
CA PRO A 4 -22.63 -13.73 31.73
C PRO A 4 -23.15 -12.84 30.59
N LEU A 5 -23.91 -11.80 30.93
CA LEU A 5 -24.37 -10.78 30.00
C LEU A 5 -23.21 -9.99 29.36
N SER A 6 -22.18 -9.64 30.15
CA SER A 6 -21.01 -8.91 29.66
C SER A 6 -20.19 -9.74 28.66
N LEU A 7 -20.12 -11.05 28.86
CA LEU A 7 -19.42 -11.96 27.96
C LEU A 7 -20.15 -12.09 26.61
N LEU A 8 -21.49 -12.18 26.64
CA LEU A 8 -22.32 -12.20 25.43
C LEU A 8 -22.19 -10.92 24.60
N VAL A 9 -22.16 -9.76 25.26
CA VAL A 9 -21.97 -8.47 24.57
C VAL A 9 -20.59 -8.39 23.92
N LEU A 10 -19.55 -8.89 24.59
CA LEU A 10 -18.20 -8.91 24.02
C LEU A 10 -18.12 -9.82 22.77
N ILE A 11 -18.72 -11.00 22.82
CA ILE A 11 -18.77 -11.94 21.70
C ILE A 11 -19.54 -11.33 20.52
N ALA A 12 -20.68 -10.68 20.77
CA ALA A 12 -21.45 -9.99 19.73
C ALA A 12 -20.65 -8.84 19.09
N ALA A 13 -19.89 -8.08 19.88
CA ALA A 13 -19.05 -7.00 19.36
C ALA A 13 -17.88 -7.53 18.51
N LEU A 14 -17.25 -8.63 18.93
CA LEU A 14 -16.16 -9.28 18.17
C LEU A 14 -16.65 -9.84 16.83
N THR A 15 -17.84 -10.46 16.81
CA THR A 15 -18.42 -11.04 15.58
C THR A 15 -18.91 -10.01 14.57
N ALA A 16 -19.34 -8.82 15.05
CA ALA A 16 -19.68 -7.71 14.16
C ALA A 16 -18.44 -7.09 13.49
N CYS A 17 -17.26 -7.14 14.13
CA CYS A 17 -16.03 -6.57 13.59
C CYS A 17 -15.38 -7.46 12.51
N GLU A 18 -15.55 -8.78 12.57
CA GLU A 18 -15.01 -9.69 11.54
C GLU A 18 -15.78 -9.58 10.21
N GLY A 19 -17.08 -9.28 10.25
CA GLY A 19 -17.89 -9.01 9.05
C GLY A 19 -17.67 -7.65 8.39
N LEU A 20 -16.81 -6.79 8.95
CA LEU A 20 -16.48 -5.48 8.37
C LEU A 20 -15.34 -5.54 7.35
N TYR A 21 -14.64 -6.67 7.25
CA TYR A 21 -13.65 -6.88 6.20
C TYR A 21 -14.37 -7.53 5.02
N ASP A 22 -14.77 -6.71 4.05
CA ASP A 22 -15.20 -7.18 2.73
C ASP A 22 -14.09 -8.05 2.16
N ASP A 23 -14.36 -9.35 2.08
CA ASP A 23 -13.59 -10.28 1.28
C ASP A 23 -14.05 -10.06 -0.17
N ASP A 24 -13.51 -9.02 -0.81
CA ASP A 24 -13.83 -8.52 -2.16
C ASP A 24 -13.58 -9.57 -3.28
N GLY A 25 -13.53 -10.86 -2.98
CA GLY A 25 -13.28 -11.94 -3.93
C GLY A 25 -11.86 -11.94 -4.50
N ILE A 26 -11.02 -10.96 -4.13
CA ILE A 26 -9.61 -10.93 -4.45
C ILE A 26 -8.88 -11.59 -3.29
N PRO A 27 -8.23 -12.76 -3.49
CA PRO A 27 -7.51 -13.44 -2.43
C PRO A 27 -6.52 -12.46 -1.81
N ALA A 28 -6.64 -12.23 -0.51
CA ALA A 28 -5.77 -11.30 0.20
C ALA A 28 -4.31 -11.72 -0.03
N ILE A 29 -3.57 -10.94 -0.83
CA ILE A 29 -2.17 -11.19 -1.14
C ILE A 29 -1.36 -10.84 0.11
N ARG A 30 -1.12 -11.83 0.97
CA ARG A 30 -0.43 -11.63 2.26
C ARG A 30 1.01 -12.11 2.21
N THR A 31 1.33 -13.01 1.30
CA THR A 31 2.65 -13.64 1.20
C THR A 31 3.19 -13.62 -0.22
N ARG A 32 4.49 -13.86 -0.36
CA ARG A 32 5.13 -14.01 -1.68
C ARG A 32 4.59 -15.22 -2.45
N ALA A 33 4.12 -16.26 -1.76
CA ALA A 33 3.56 -17.44 -2.42
C ALA A 33 2.25 -17.08 -3.15
N ASP A 34 1.40 -16.27 -2.52
CA ASP A 34 0.13 -15.81 -3.09
C ASP A 34 0.37 -14.99 -4.38
N VAL A 35 1.40 -14.16 -4.38
CA VAL A 35 1.82 -13.37 -5.56
C VAL A 35 2.24 -14.27 -6.72
N ILE A 36 3.02 -15.32 -6.43
CA ILE A 36 3.48 -16.26 -7.46
C ILE A 36 2.29 -17.03 -8.04
N ALA A 37 1.37 -17.47 -7.19
CA ALA A 37 0.16 -18.15 -7.62
C ALA A 37 -0.71 -17.24 -8.50
N TYR A 38 -0.90 -15.98 -8.10
CA TYR A 38 -1.61 -14.97 -8.90
C TYR A 38 -0.92 -14.70 -10.24
N ASN A 39 0.39 -14.47 -10.25
CA ASN A 39 1.13 -14.19 -11.49
C ASN A 39 1.17 -15.38 -12.45
N ALA A 40 0.96 -16.61 -11.96
CA ALA A 40 0.86 -17.80 -12.79
C ALA A 40 -0.50 -17.92 -13.49
N THR A 41 -1.57 -17.31 -12.96
CA THR A 41 -2.91 -17.32 -13.58
C THR A 41 -3.13 -16.13 -14.50
N VAL A 42 -2.42 -15.03 -14.30
CA VAL A 42 -2.53 -13.81 -15.13
C VAL A 42 -1.69 -13.90 -16.39
N THR A 43 -2.35 -13.78 -17.55
CA THR A 43 -1.70 -13.84 -18.86
C THR A 43 -1.08 -12.51 -19.30
N ALA A 44 -1.66 -11.39 -18.86
CA ALA A 44 -1.22 -10.05 -19.27
C ALA A 44 -0.12 -9.53 -18.33
N GLU A 45 1.07 -9.24 -18.87
CA GLU A 45 2.24 -8.81 -18.08
C GLU A 45 1.99 -7.53 -17.27
N ASN A 46 1.18 -6.61 -17.82
CA ASN A 46 0.79 -5.36 -17.19
C ASN A 46 -0.05 -5.54 -15.93
N ASP A 47 -0.78 -6.64 -15.83
CA ASP A 47 -1.66 -6.97 -14.70
C ASP A 47 -0.96 -7.83 -13.64
N LYS A 48 0.26 -8.32 -13.93
CA LYS A 48 1.06 -9.05 -12.95
C LYS A 48 1.45 -8.14 -11.79
N LEU A 49 1.42 -8.72 -10.59
CA LEU A 49 1.78 -8.05 -9.36
C LEU A 49 3.29 -8.03 -9.18
N VAL A 50 3.80 -6.86 -8.84
CA VAL A 50 5.17 -6.62 -8.40
C VAL A 50 5.10 -6.12 -6.96
N CYS A 51 5.63 -6.91 -6.02
CA CYS A 51 5.58 -6.58 -4.61
C CYS A 51 6.93 -6.19 -4.06
N THR A 52 6.94 -5.11 -3.28
CA THR A 52 8.08 -4.65 -2.51
C THR A 52 7.76 -4.75 -1.04
N ARG A 53 8.80 -4.96 -0.23
CA ARG A 53 8.68 -4.87 1.22
C ARG A 53 8.91 -3.41 1.58
N GLU A 54 7.84 -2.66 1.77
CA GLU A 54 7.95 -1.23 2.04
C GLU A 54 8.47 -1.02 3.47
N GLN A 55 9.43 -0.09 3.62
CA GLN A 55 9.77 0.45 4.93
C GLN A 55 8.68 1.45 5.29
N VAL A 56 7.76 1.02 6.16
CA VAL A 56 6.73 1.86 6.74
C VAL A 56 7.33 3.05 7.49
N ILE A 57 6.94 4.27 7.09
CA ILE A 57 7.18 5.48 7.87
C ILE A 57 6.05 5.55 8.92
N GLY A 58 6.37 5.31 10.19
CA GLY A 58 5.43 5.51 11.32
C GLY A 58 4.95 4.25 12.02
N THR A 59 5.04 3.06 11.42
CA THR A 59 4.86 1.78 12.13
C THR A 59 6.14 0.96 12.04
N ASN A 60 6.52 0.19 13.06
CA ASN A 60 7.73 -0.65 13.00
C ASN A 60 7.49 -1.95 12.20
N ILE A 61 6.27 -2.18 11.72
CA ILE A 61 5.84 -3.45 11.14
C ILE A 61 5.96 -3.39 9.62
N ARG A 62 6.95 -4.10 9.08
CA ARG A 62 7.16 -4.22 7.63
C ARG A 62 5.92 -4.79 6.95
N GLN A 63 5.31 -4.04 6.05
CA GLN A 63 4.19 -4.49 5.24
C GLN A 63 4.66 -4.90 3.84
N LEU A 64 4.01 -5.93 3.28
CA LEU A 64 4.18 -6.30 1.88
C LEU A 64 3.18 -5.48 1.06
N VAL A 65 3.69 -4.64 0.17
CA VAL A 65 2.86 -3.80 -0.70
C VAL A 65 3.03 -4.31 -2.12
N CYS A 66 1.90 -4.57 -2.77
CA CYS A 66 1.83 -5.13 -4.12
C CYS A 66 1.10 -4.14 -5.02
N LEU A 67 1.71 -3.85 -6.17
CA LEU A 67 1.13 -3.02 -7.23
C LEU A 67 1.19 -3.81 -8.53
N THR A 68 0.32 -3.50 -9.50
CA THR A 68 0.49 -4.06 -10.85
C THR A 68 1.71 -3.45 -11.54
N ALA A 69 2.27 -4.14 -12.53
CA ALA A 69 3.39 -3.62 -13.31
C ALA A 69 3.05 -2.27 -13.98
N ALA A 70 1.81 -2.11 -14.48
CA ALA A 70 1.34 -0.86 -15.06
C ALA A 70 1.26 0.27 -14.02
N GLN A 71 0.68 0.01 -12.84
CA GLN A 71 0.59 0.99 -11.76
C GLN A 71 1.97 1.44 -11.29
N ARG A 72 2.92 0.51 -11.16
CA ARG A 72 4.30 0.83 -10.78
C ARG A 72 4.96 1.77 -11.78
N ALA A 73 4.75 1.56 -13.08
CA ALA A 73 5.31 2.43 -14.12
C ALA A 73 4.76 3.86 -14.02
N ILE A 74 3.44 4.01 -13.83
CA ILE A 74 2.79 5.31 -13.67
C ILE A 74 3.34 6.05 -12.44
N ILE A 75 3.44 5.36 -11.31
CA ILE A 75 3.97 5.96 -10.06
C ILE A 75 5.42 6.38 -10.23
N GLN A 76 6.24 5.59 -10.95
CA GLN A 76 7.63 5.94 -11.23
C GLN A 76 7.76 7.18 -12.10
N GLU A 77 6.93 7.29 -13.14
CA GLU A 77 6.91 8.45 -14.02
C GLU A 77 6.51 9.73 -13.24
N GLN A 78 5.46 9.63 -12.43
CA GLN A 78 5.01 10.73 -11.56
C GLN A 78 6.10 11.13 -10.56
N ALA A 79 6.74 10.18 -9.89
CA ALA A 79 7.81 10.45 -8.94
C ALA A 79 9.02 11.15 -9.59
N GLN A 80 9.35 10.80 -10.84
CA GLN A 80 10.40 11.49 -11.59
C GLN A 80 10.00 12.91 -11.98
N ALA A 81 8.76 13.11 -12.42
CA ALA A 81 8.24 14.42 -12.75
C ALA A 81 8.22 15.36 -11.52
N ASP A 82 7.77 14.84 -10.38
CA ASP A 82 7.73 15.55 -9.10
C ASP A 82 9.14 15.90 -8.61
N ALA A 83 10.07 14.95 -8.65
CA ALA A 83 11.47 15.21 -8.30
C ALA A 83 12.09 16.30 -9.20
N GLY A 84 11.79 16.26 -10.51
CA GLY A 84 12.22 17.30 -11.44
C GLY A 84 11.60 18.67 -11.16
N PHE A 85 10.32 18.72 -10.79
CA PHE A 85 9.62 19.94 -10.39
C PHE A 85 10.20 20.54 -9.12
N LEU A 86 10.41 19.71 -8.09
CA LEU A 86 11.04 20.12 -6.83
C LEU A 86 12.45 20.65 -7.08
N ASN A 87 13.25 19.94 -7.90
CA ASN A 87 14.61 20.37 -8.22
C ASN A 87 14.63 21.77 -8.86
N ARG A 88 13.76 22.05 -9.84
CA ARG A 88 13.66 23.38 -10.47
C ARG A 88 13.20 24.45 -9.48
N THR A 89 12.25 24.13 -8.61
CA THR A 89 11.71 25.07 -7.63
C THR A 89 12.75 25.44 -6.57
N LEU A 90 13.51 24.46 -6.09
CA LEU A 90 14.60 24.67 -5.14
C LEU A 90 15.80 25.39 -5.77
N ASP A 91 16.11 25.12 -7.03
CA ASP A 91 17.16 25.84 -7.78
C ASP A 91 16.83 27.33 -7.93
N ILE A 92 15.57 27.65 -8.25
CA ILE A 92 15.08 29.05 -8.31
C ILE A 92 15.07 29.71 -6.92
N GLY A 93 14.74 28.96 -5.86
CA GLY A 93 14.75 29.44 -4.47
C GLY A 93 16.17 29.61 -3.89
N ALA A 94 17.14 28.82 -4.34
CA ALA A 94 18.55 28.90 -3.93
C ALA A 94 19.34 29.99 -4.69
N GLY A 95 18.84 30.44 -5.84
CA GLY A 95 19.40 31.55 -6.63
C GLY A 95 18.95 32.95 -6.20
N GLY A 96 18.12 33.06 -5.16
CA GLY A 96 17.57 34.33 -4.66
C GLY A 96 18.53 35.17 -3.82
N ASN A 97 19.72 35.51 -4.36
CA ASN A 97 20.45 36.75 -4.05
C ASN A 97 21.69 36.87 -4.93
N ILE A 98 21.57 37.44 -6.13
CA ILE A 98 22.58 38.29 -6.76
C ILE A 98 21.99 38.97 -7.99
N ALA A 99 21.47 40.19 -7.82
CA ALA A 99 21.65 41.35 -8.72
C ALA A 99 20.56 42.41 -8.44
N GLN A 100 20.85 43.37 -7.55
CA GLN A 100 21.01 44.80 -7.85
C GLN A 100 20.90 45.63 -6.57
#